data_AF-A0A1Q7FHW1-F1
#
_entry.id   AF-A0A1Q7FHW1-F1
#
_cell.length_a   1.000
_cell.length_b   1.000
_cell.length_c   1.000
_cell.angle_alpha   90.00
_cell.angle_beta   90.00
_cell.angle_gamma   90.00
#
_symmetry.space_group_name_H-M   'P 1'
#
loop_
_entity.id
_entity.type
_entity.pdbx_description
1 polymer ?
#
loop_
_entity_poly.entity_id
_entity_poly.type
_entity_poly.pdbx_seq_one_letter_code
_entity_poly.pdbx_strand_id
1 'polypeptide(L)'
;MDEFKVTNPNMEIESNLVAEFQKLDLTLNEARILLFLMTHGSSTASDVSRHTGIQRTETYNYISTLLAKGVVFSTFDRPQKYYSLAVGQAIDCLVQTKQNALLSITDKKKGYQEMVEAILSTTVVPESDKKESYQIVMGENSIHAKIKRMLADAKEEVTILVTDRNLVNFYHAEITDQLIQLTGKGIRVKLRTPCKNASEYLGAEEGSKKTPISLKTTSKVIPVNFVLVDNTELTLLLESNSFKKSELCGFYTNNLSMISVFRFIFDSLI
;
A
#
# COMPACT_ATOMS: atom_id res chain seq x y z
N MET A 1 -21.64 -35.20 16.64
CA MET A 1 -21.13 -35.80 15.39
C MET A 1 -20.43 -34.67 14.66
N ASP A 2 -19.17 -34.45 15.00
CA ASP A 2 -18.32 -33.46 14.36
C ASP A 2 -17.75 -34.08 13.09
N GLU A 3 -18.18 -33.57 11.93
CA GLU A 3 -17.55 -33.86 10.65
C GLU A 3 -16.18 -33.17 10.61
N PHE A 4 -15.14 -33.97 10.82
CA PHE A 4 -13.78 -33.58 10.49
C PHE A 4 -13.70 -33.28 8.98
N LYS A 5 -13.67 -32.00 8.62
CA LYS A 5 -13.16 -31.55 7.32
C LYS A 5 -11.70 -31.98 7.22
N VAL A 6 -11.47 -33.09 6.53
CA VAL A 6 -10.14 -33.46 6.05
C VAL A 6 -9.79 -32.45 4.96
N THR A 7 -9.21 -31.31 5.34
CA THR A 7 -8.66 -30.34 4.40
C THR A 7 -7.48 -31.03 3.72
N ASN A 8 -7.66 -31.44 2.47
CA ASN A 8 -6.61 -32.05 1.66
C ASN A 8 -5.47 -31.03 1.51
N PRO A 9 -4.26 -31.28 2.04
CA PRO A 9 -3.17 -30.29 2.06
C PRO A 9 -2.80 -29.79 0.66
N ASN A 10 -3.02 -30.60 -0.38
CA ASN A 10 -2.79 -30.18 -1.76
C ASN A 10 -3.80 -29.11 -2.24
N MET A 11 -5.06 -29.17 -1.80
CA MET A 11 -6.06 -28.17 -2.21
C MET A 11 -5.79 -26.78 -1.60
N GLU A 12 -5.26 -26.74 -0.37
CA GLU A 12 -4.90 -25.48 0.27
C GLU A 12 -3.70 -24.83 -0.42
N ILE A 13 -2.70 -25.63 -0.80
CA ILE A 13 -1.53 -25.18 -1.56
C ILE A 13 -1.94 -24.66 -2.95
N GLU A 14 -2.81 -25.39 -3.68
CA GLU A 14 -3.32 -24.96 -4.98
C GLU A 14 -4.09 -23.64 -4.87
N SER A 15 -4.93 -23.48 -3.85
CA SER A 15 -5.69 -22.24 -3.62
C SER A 15 -4.75 -21.05 -3.35
N ASN A 16 -3.70 -21.26 -2.55
CA ASN A 16 -2.71 -20.22 -2.27
C ASN A 16 -1.93 -19.84 -3.54
N LEU A 17 -1.49 -20.82 -4.34
CA LEU A 17 -0.79 -20.56 -5.60
C LEU A 17 -1.64 -19.79 -6.61
N VAL A 18 -2.92 -20.14 -6.72
CA VAL A 18 -3.87 -19.39 -7.56
C VAL A 18 -3.98 -17.95 -7.09
N ALA A 19 -4.08 -17.70 -5.78
CA ALA A 19 -4.12 -16.35 -5.23
C ALA A 19 -2.84 -15.54 -5.51
N GLU A 20 -1.66 -16.17 -5.42
CA GLU A 20 -0.39 -15.51 -5.77
C GLU A 20 -0.30 -15.20 -7.27
N PHE A 21 -0.75 -16.11 -8.14
CA PHE A 21 -0.84 -15.84 -9.57
C PHE A 21 -1.79 -14.69 -9.90
N GLN A 22 -2.88 -14.53 -9.15
CA GLN A 22 -3.76 -13.37 -9.32
C GLN A 22 -3.07 -12.04 -8.98
N LYS A 23 -2.15 -12.03 -8.01
CA LYS A 23 -1.30 -10.86 -7.74
C LYS A 23 -0.33 -10.57 -8.88
N LEU A 24 -0.08 -11.50 -9.79
CA LEU A 24 0.75 -11.35 -10.99
C LEU A 24 -0.07 -11.06 -12.26
N ASP A 25 -1.23 -10.43 -12.12
CA ASP A 25 -2.10 -9.97 -13.20
C ASP A 25 -2.68 -11.10 -14.07
N LEU A 26 -2.95 -12.24 -13.44
CA LEU A 26 -3.77 -13.33 -14.00
C LEU A 26 -5.17 -13.29 -13.40
N THR A 27 -6.19 -13.57 -14.21
CA THR A 27 -7.54 -13.81 -13.71
C THR A 27 -7.62 -15.15 -12.99
N LEU A 28 -8.67 -15.36 -12.20
CA LEU A 28 -8.89 -16.63 -11.49
C LEU A 28 -8.85 -17.84 -12.44
N ASN A 29 -9.50 -17.74 -13.60
CA ASN A 29 -9.57 -18.83 -14.56
C ASN A 29 -8.24 -19.05 -15.30
N GLU A 30 -7.51 -17.98 -15.62
CA GLU A 30 -6.16 -18.08 -16.20
C GLU A 30 -5.18 -18.74 -15.22
N ALA A 31 -5.22 -18.36 -13.95
CA ALA A 31 -4.38 -18.93 -12.91
C ALA A 31 -4.66 -20.44 -12.72
N ARG A 32 -5.94 -20.84 -12.73
CA ARG A 32 -6.34 -22.26 -12.66
C ARG A 32 -5.87 -23.06 -13.87
N ILE A 33 -5.99 -22.49 -15.08
CA ILE A 33 -5.52 -23.14 -16.32
C ILE A 33 -3.99 -23.28 -16.30
N LEU A 34 -3.27 -22.23 -15.90
CA LEU A 34 -1.81 -22.25 -15.82
C LEU A 34 -1.33 -23.31 -14.82
N LEU A 35 -1.93 -23.36 -13.63
CA LEU A 35 -1.62 -24.37 -12.62
C LEU A 35 -1.91 -25.79 -13.11
N PHE A 36 -3.02 -25.99 -13.83
CA PHE A 36 -3.32 -27.28 -14.45
C PHE A 36 -2.23 -27.70 -15.44
N LEU A 37 -1.80 -26.80 -16.33
CA LEU A 37 -0.75 -27.09 -17.31
C LEU A 37 0.62 -27.35 -16.65
N MET A 38 0.92 -26.69 -15.53
CA MET A 38 2.14 -26.93 -14.74
C MET A 38 2.16 -28.31 -14.07
N THR A 39 1.00 -28.78 -13.61
CA THR A 39 0.88 -30.03 -12.84
C THR A 39 0.65 -31.25 -13.71
N HIS A 40 -0.11 -31.10 -14.80
CA HIS A 40 -0.51 -32.19 -15.70
C HIS A 40 0.28 -32.22 -17.01
N GLY A 41 1.09 -31.19 -17.27
CA GLY A 41 1.91 -31.09 -18.48
C GLY A 41 1.09 -30.85 -19.74
N SER A 42 1.62 -31.35 -20.87
CA SER A 42 1.06 -31.09 -22.20
C SER A 42 -0.35 -31.67 -22.37
N SER A 43 -1.35 -30.79 -22.54
CA SER A 43 -2.77 -31.14 -22.53
C SER A 43 -3.55 -30.45 -23.65
N THR A 44 -4.64 -31.05 -24.15
CA THR A 44 -5.51 -30.37 -25.12
C THR A 44 -6.46 -29.40 -24.42
N ALA A 45 -7.02 -28.43 -25.15
CA ALA A 45 -8.06 -27.55 -24.59
C ALA A 45 -9.29 -28.31 -24.07
N SER A 46 -9.58 -29.50 -24.62
CA SER A 46 -10.66 -30.37 -24.13
C SER A 46 -10.34 -30.91 -22.73
N ASP A 47 -9.09 -31.29 -22.49
CA ASP A 47 -8.64 -31.85 -21.21
C ASP A 47 -8.63 -30.76 -20.13
N VAL A 48 -8.11 -29.58 -20.49
CA VAL A 48 -8.14 -28.39 -19.63
C VAL A 48 -9.57 -28.03 -19.24
N SER A 49 -10.48 -27.94 -20.22
CA SER A 49 -11.89 -27.62 -19.97
C SER A 49 -12.56 -28.64 -19.05
N ARG A 50 -12.31 -29.93 -19.27
CA ARG A 50 -12.88 -31.02 -18.46
C ARG A 50 -12.40 -30.96 -17.01
N HIS A 51 -11.11 -30.69 -16.78
CA HIS A 51 -10.54 -30.70 -15.43
C HIS A 51 -10.82 -29.40 -14.66
N THR A 52 -10.77 -28.25 -15.34
CA THR A 52 -11.01 -26.94 -14.70
C THR A 52 -12.50 -26.62 -14.53
N GLY A 53 -13.38 -27.30 -15.26
CA GLY A 53 -14.81 -27.00 -15.32
C GLY A 53 -15.14 -25.71 -16.09
N ILE A 54 -14.15 -25.12 -16.77
CA ILE A 54 -14.31 -23.93 -17.60
C ILE A 54 -14.88 -24.36 -18.95
N GLN A 55 -15.84 -23.60 -19.48
CA GLN A 55 -16.41 -23.90 -20.80
C GLN A 55 -15.32 -23.90 -21.89
N ARG A 56 -15.46 -24.78 -22.88
CA ARG A 56 -14.44 -24.97 -23.91
C ARG A 56 -14.11 -23.68 -24.66
N THR A 57 -15.11 -22.87 -25.01
CA THR A 57 -14.92 -21.58 -25.69
C THR A 57 -14.07 -20.63 -24.85
N GLU A 58 -14.40 -20.48 -23.57
CA GLU A 58 -13.64 -19.65 -22.62
C GLU A 58 -12.22 -20.18 -22.37
N THR A 59 -12.04 -21.50 -22.39
CA THR A 59 -10.73 -22.13 -22.25
C THR A 59 -9.78 -21.67 -23.36
N TYR A 60 -10.24 -21.58 -24.61
CA TYR A 60 -9.41 -21.04 -25.70
C TYR A 60 -9.08 -19.56 -25.50
N ASN A 61 -10.02 -18.76 -25.00
CA ASN A 61 -9.79 -17.34 -24.72
C ASN A 61 -8.69 -17.16 -23.66
N TYR A 62 -8.79 -17.86 -22.53
CA TYR A 62 -7.78 -17.78 -21.47
C TYR A 62 -6.42 -18.35 -21.90
N ILE A 63 -6.39 -19.45 -22.64
CA ILE A 63 -5.13 -19.99 -23.20
C ILE A 63 -4.50 -18.98 -24.17
N SER A 64 -5.30 -18.28 -24.99
CA SER A 64 -4.80 -17.22 -25.88
C SER A 64 -4.13 -16.09 -25.10
N THR A 65 -4.73 -15.63 -23.99
CA THR A 65 -4.10 -14.63 -23.12
C THR A 65 -2.80 -15.15 -22.50
N LEU A 66 -2.77 -16.41 -22.05
CA LEU A 66 -1.58 -17.04 -21.48
C LEU A 66 -0.45 -17.23 -22.51
N LEU A 67 -0.79 -17.53 -23.77
CA LEU A 67 0.13 -17.56 -24.90
C LEU A 67 0.73 -16.17 -25.15
N ALA A 68 -0.12 -15.12 -25.18
CA ALA A 68 0.33 -13.73 -25.38
C ALA A 68 1.23 -13.24 -24.23
N LYS A 69 1.00 -13.72 -23.00
CA LYS A 69 1.86 -13.49 -21.84
C LYS A 69 3.17 -14.31 -21.86
N GLY A 70 3.33 -15.24 -22.80
CA GLY A 70 4.56 -16.04 -22.96
C GLY A 70 4.77 -17.13 -21.91
N VAL A 71 3.75 -17.45 -21.11
CA VAL A 71 3.84 -18.46 -20.02
C VAL A 71 3.33 -19.83 -20.42
N VAL A 72 2.54 -19.88 -21.50
CA VAL A 72 2.03 -21.09 -22.13
C VAL A 72 2.51 -21.11 -23.58
N PHE A 73 2.68 -22.31 -24.13
CA PHE A 73 2.99 -22.55 -25.53
C PHE A 73 2.07 -23.62 -26.09
N SER A 74 2.03 -23.69 -27.41
CA SER A 74 1.26 -24.71 -28.12
C SER A 74 2.14 -25.52 -29.06
N THR A 75 1.78 -26.78 -29.27
CA THR A 75 2.40 -27.65 -30.26
C THR A 75 1.66 -27.56 -31.59
N PHE A 76 2.29 -28.01 -32.68
CA PHE A 76 1.65 -28.11 -34.00
C PHE A 76 0.85 -29.41 -34.19
N ASP A 77 0.60 -30.16 -33.11
CA ASP A 77 -0.11 -31.44 -33.15
C ASP A 77 -1.60 -31.26 -33.53
N ARG A 78 -2.23 -32.35 -33.97
CA ARG A 78 -3.69 -32.43 -34.18
C ARG A 78 -4.25 -33.61 -33.36
N PRO A 79 -5.00 -33.38 -32.28
CA PRO A 79 -5.41 -32.08 -31.75
C PRO A 79 -4.26 -31.29 -31.12
N GLN A 80 -4.35 -29.96 -31.20
CA GLN A 80 -3.36 -29.03 -30.64
C GLN A 80 -3.25 -29.20 -29.12
N LYS A 81 -2.01 -29.30 -28.62
CA LYS A 81 -1.71 -29.39 -27.20
C LYS A 81 -1.08 -28.09 -26.71
N TYR A 82 -1.27 -27.82 -25.43
CA TYR A 82 -0.75 -26.67 -24.72
C TYR A 82 0.08 -27.15 -23.54
N TYR A 83 1.16 -26.43 -23.24
CA TYR A 83 2.03 -26.72 -22.12
C TYR A 83 2.55 -25.40 -21.54
N SER A 84 2.80 -25.35 -20.23
CA SER A 84 3.39 -24.18 -19.60
C SER A 84 4.92 -24.21 -19.63
N LEU A 85 5.55 -23.06 -19.41
CA LEU A 85 6.94 -23.00 -18.94
C LEU A 85 7.13 -23.85 -17.68
N ALA A 86 8.37 -24.24 -17.42
CA ALA A 86 8.76 -24.77 -16.12
C ALA A 86 8.42 -23.75 -15.03
N VAL A 87 8.00 -24.23 -13.85
CA VAL A 87 7.41 -23.39 -12.79
C VAL A 87 8.25 -22.14 -12.47
N GLY A 88 9.56 -22.30 -12.29
CA GLY A 88 10.46 -21.15 -12.03
C GLY A 88 10.45 -20.12 -13.15
N GLN A 89 10.62 -20.57 -14.40
CA GLN A 89 10.63 -19.70 -15.58
C GLN A 89 9.28 -19.00 -15.82
N ALA A 90 8.17 -19.69 -15.55
CA ALA A 90 6.84 -19.12 -15.67
C ALA A 90 6.64 -17.98 -14.66
N ILE A 91 7.06 -18.18 -13.41
CA ILE A 91 6.99 -17.17 -12.35
C ILE A 91 7.88 -15.98 -12.71
N ASP A 92 9.14 -16.23 -13.12
CA ASP A 92 10.07 -15.18 -13.53
C ASP A 92 9.49 -14.35 -14.69
N CYS A 93 8.89 -15.01 -15.68
CA CYS A 93 8.25 -14.36 -16.81
C CYS A 93 7.08 -13.45 -16.39
N LEU A 94 6.22 -13.91 -15.47
CA LEU A 94 5.10 -13.11 -14.95
C LEU A 94 5.60 -11.90 -14.15
N VAL A 95 6.60 -12.10 -13.29
CA VAL A 95 7.21 -11.01 -12.50
C VAL A 95 7.85 -9.97 -13.43
N GLN A 96 8.64 -10.41 -14.40
CA GLN A 96 9.28 -9.54 -15.39
C GLN A 96 8.23 -8.75 -16.19
N THR A 97 7.14 -9.40 -16.60
CA THR A 97 6.04 -8.76 -17.35
C THR A 97 5.41 -7.63 -16.52
N LYS A 98 5.14 -7.89 -15.24
CA LYS A 98 4.59 -6.90 -14.32
C LYS A 98 5.56 -5.75 -14.06
N GLN A 99 6.85 -6.04 -13.88
CA GLN A 99 7.89 -5.02 -13.73
C GLN A 99 7.98 -4.12 -14.97
N ASN A 100 7.98 -4.71 -16.17
CA ASN A 100 8.00 -3.95 -17.43
C ASN A 100 6.75 -3.07 -17.59
N ALA A 101 5.58 -3.54 -17.18
CA ALA A 101 4.36 -2.74 -17.18
C ALA A 101 4.48 -1.52 -16.23
N LEU A 102 5.03 -1.72 -15.02
CA LEU A 102 5.29 -0.64 -14.08
C LEU A 102 6.32 0.37 -14.60
N LEU A 103 7.38 -0.09 -15.25
CA LEU A 103 8.37 0.78 -15.90
C LEU A 103 7.72 1.63 -17.01
N SER A 104 6.92 1.00 -17.88
CA SER A 104 6.20 1.71 -18.95
C SER A 104 5.27 2.82 -18.42
N ILE A 105 4.59 2.57 -17.30
CA ILE A 105 3.76 3.58 -16.63
C ILE A 105 4.63 4.68 -16.03
N THR A 106 5.76 4.33 -15.42
CA THR A 106 6.70 5.27 -14.82
C THR A 106 7.30 6.21 -15.86
N ASP A 107 7.69 5.68 -17.03
CA ASP A 107 8.24 6.47 -18.14
C ASP A 107 7.20 7.47 -18.69
N LYS A 108 5.93 7.06 -18.74
CA LYS A 108 4.81 7.91 -19.21
C LYS A 108 4.29 8.87 -18.15
N LYS A 109 4.66 8.71 -16.88
CA LYS A 109 4.19 9.51 -15.75
C LYS A 109 4.32 11.01 -16.02
N LYS A 110 5.48 11.45 -16.50
CA LYS A 110 5.74 12.86 -16.78
C LYS A 110 4.81 13.40 -17.88
N GLY A 111 4.62 12.62 -18.95
CA GLY A 111 3.69 12.99 -20.02
C GLY A 111 2.25 13.14 -19.53
N TYR A 112 1.78 12.26 -18.65
CA TYR A 112 0.46 12.41 -18.03
C TYR A 112 0.35 13.67 -17.17
N GLN A 113 1.41 14.02 -16.42
CA GLN A 113 1.44 15.26 -15.62
C GLN A 113 1.37 16.50 -16.53
N GLU A 114 2.18 16.54 -17.59
CA GLU A 114 2.19 17.63 -18.57
C GLU A 114 0.83 17.79 -19.28
N MET A 115 0.16 16.68 -19.62
CA MET A 115 -1.18 16.70 -20.22
C MET A 115 -2.23 17.29 -19.26
N VAL A 116 -2.18 16.96 -17.97
CA VAL A 116 -3.09 17.53 -16.96
C VAL A 116 -2.79 19.00 -16.73
N GLU A 117 -1.53 19.40 -16.64
CA GLU A 117 -1.12 20.80 -16.52
C GLU A 117 -1.59 21.64 -17.71
N ALA A 118 -1.52 21.12 -18.94
CA ALA A 118 -2.04 21.80 -20.13
C ALA A 118 -3.56 22.05 -20.02
N ILE A 119 -4.34 21.09 -19.52
CA ILE A 119 -5.78 21.26 -19.26
C ILE A 119 -6.03 22.30 -18.17
N LEU A 120 -5.25 22.28 -17.09
CA LEU A 120 -5.40 23.25 -15.99
C LEU A 120 -5.01 24.67 -16.42
N SER A 121 -4.00 24.83 -17.27
CA SER A 121 -3.55 26.14 -17.76
C SER A 121 -4.56 26.84 -18.68
N THR A 122 -5.42 26.07 -19.35
CA THR A 122 -6.48 26.57 -20.23
C THR A 122 -7.81 26.75 -19.49
N THR A 123 -7.92 26.17 -18.30
CA THR A 123 -9.04 26.40 -17.40
C THR A 123 -8.70 27.62 -16.56
N VAL A 124 -9.54 28.66 -16.57
CA VAL A 124 -9.43 29.74 -15.58
C VAL A 124 -9.83 29.15 -14.22
N VAL A 125 -8.91 28.46 -13.58
CA VAL A 125 -9.00 28.17 -12.15
C VAL A 125 -8.80 29.53 -11.51
N PRO A 126 -9.80 30.11 -10.82
CA PRO A 126 -9.56 31.33 -10.06
C PRO A 126 -8.35 31.06 -9.18
N GLU A 127 -7.35 31.95 -9.25
CA GLU A 127 -6.16 31.91 -8.39
C GLU A 127 -6.62 31.44 -7.03
N SER A 128 -6.07 30.31 -6.59
CA SER A 128 -6.37 29.81 -5.27
C SER A 128 -5.83 30.84 -4.29
N ASP A 129 -6.68 31.79 -3.90
CA ASP A 129 -6.75 32.23 -2.52
C ASP A 129 -6.53 30.94 -1.71
N LYS A 130 -5.56 30.97 -0.80
CA LYS A 130 -5.26 29.87 0.12
C LYS A 130 -6.49 29.61 1.00
N LYS A 131 -7.57 29.13 0.39
CA LYS A 131 -8.83 28.84 1.03
C LYS A 131 -8.52 27.72 1.98
N GLU A 132 -9.01 27.90 3.18
CA GLU A 132 -8.96 26.88 4.21
C GLU A 132 -9.58 25.61 3.64
N SER A 133 -8.81 24.53 3.71
CA SER A 133 -9.20 23.21 3.24
C SER A 133 -9.51 22.35 4.45
N TYR A 134 -10.59 21.58 4.35
CA TYR A 134 -11.01 20.61 5.34
C TYR A 134 -11.26 19.30 4.59
N GLN A 135 -10.49 18.26 4.91
CA GLN A 135 -10.52 17.00 4.16
C GLN A 135 -10.71 15.83 5.13
N ILE A 136 -11.67 14.96 4.80
CA ILE A 136 -11.82 13.65 5.45
C ILE A 136 -11.06 12.62 4.61
N VAL A 137 -10.10 11.95 5.22
CA VAL A 137 -9.23 10.95 4.57
C VAL A 137 -9.58 9.58 5.12
N MET A 138 -10.19 8.74 4.30
CA MET A 138 -10.65 7.42 4.73
C MET A 138 -9.59 6.34 4.47
N GLY A 139 -9.35 5.52 5.48
CA GLY A 139 -8.46 4.36 5.39
C GLY A 139 -7.01 4.66 5.71
N GLU A 140 -6.36 3.70 6.35
CA GLU A 140 -5.01 3.82 6.90
C GLU A 140 -3.96 4.17 5.84
N ASN A 141 -3.97 3.49 4.69
CA ASN A 141 -3.03 3.78 3.59
C ASN A 141 -3.17 5.21 3.05
N SER A 142 -4.40 5.72 2.94
CA SER A 142 -4.66 7.09 2.48
C SER A 142 -4.16 8.13 3.47
N ILE A 143 -4.35 7.87 4.78
CA ILE A 143 -3.87 8.73 5.87
C ILE A 143 -2.34 8.75 5.89
N HIS A 144 -1.70 7.58 5.83
CA HIS A 144 -0.25 7.47 5.76
C HIS A 144 0.32 8.18 4.53
N ALA A 145 -0.29 8.01 3.35
CA ALA A 145 0.11 8.71 2.14
C ALA A 145 -0.02 10.24 2.26
N LYS A 146 -1.08 10.73 2.93
CA LYS A 146 -1.24 12.17 3.23
C LYS A 146 -0.12 12.67 4.14
N ILE A 147 0.15 11.96 5.24
CA ILE A 147 1.22 12.32 6.18
C ILE A 147 2.58 12.32 5.48
N LYS A 148 2.92 11.26 4.70
CA LYS A 148 4.19 11.18 3.97
C LYS A 148 4.40 12.38 3.01
N ARG A 149 3.32 12.86 2.36
CA ARG A 149 3.38 14.07 1.52
C ARG A 149 3.64 15.33 2.34
N MET A 150 2.91 15.54 3.43
CA MET A 150 3.15 16.67 4.33
C MET A 150 4.61 16.67 4.84
N LEU A 151 5.14 15.50 5.21
CA LEU A 151 6.52 15.35 5.64
C LEU A 151 7.54 15.62 4.53
N ALA A 152 7.23 15.29 3.28
CA ALA A 152 8.12 15.56 2.15
C ALA A 152 8.30 17.06 1.88
N ASP A 153 7.25 17.85 2.16
CA ASP A 153 7.23 19.31 1.96
C ASP A 153 7.68 20.11 3.19
N ALA A 154 7.98 19.44 4.31
CA ALA A 154 8.37 20.05 5.58
C ALA A 154 9.69 20.85 5.46
N LYS A 155 9.73 22.02 6.12
CA LYS A 155 10.86 22.97 6.03
C LYS A 155 11.45 23.34 7.37
N GLU A 156 10.67 23.39 8.44
CA GLU A 156 11.10 23.94 9.72
C GLU A 156 10.91 22.98 10.88
N GLU A 157 9.69 22.46 11.06
CA GLU A 157 9.34 21.68 12.23
C GLU A 157 8.19 20.69 11.98
N VAL A 158 8.35 19.48 12.48
CA VAL A 158 7.30 18.46 12.55
C VAL A 158 6.99 18.17 14.00
N THR A 159 5.71 18.23 14.36
CA THR A 159 5.21 18.02 15.72
C THR A 159 4.17 16.91 15.72
N ILE A 160 4.38 15.89 16.55
CA ILE A 160 3.59 14.66 16.52
C ILE A 160 3.15 14.29 17.93
N LEU A 161 1.86 14.07 18.10
CA LEU A 161 1.29 13.45 19.30
C LEU A 161 0.55 12.20 18.85
N VAL A 162 1.02 11.01 19.23
CA VAL A 162 0.38 9.74 18.86
C VAL A 162 0.40 8.73 19.99
N THR A 163 -0.61 7.87 20.04
CA THR A 163 -0.69 6.69 20.90
C THR A 163 0.33 5.63 20.47
N ASP A 164 0.58 4.66 21.36
CA ASP A 164 1.44 3.50 21.11
C ASP A 164 1.05 2.77 19.83
N ARG A 165 -0.26 2.54 19.64
CA ARG A 165 -0.78 1.88 18.44
C ARG A 165 -0.43 2.66 17.16
N ASN A 166 -0.66 3.96 17.15
CA ASN A 166 -0.38 4.78 15.97
C ASN A 166 1.12 4.92 15.71
N LEU A 167 1.97 4.89 16.76
CA LEU A 167 3.42 4.86 16.59
C LEU A 167 3.89 3.57 15.92
N VAL A 168 3.36 2.41 16.33
CA VAL A 168 3.64 1.12 15.68
C VAL A 168 3.19 1.13 14.21
N ASN A 169 2.01 1.68 13.94
CA ASN A 169 1.52 1.82 12.57
C ASN A 169 2.44 2.73 11.72
N PHE A 170 2.94 3.83 12.30
CA PHE A 170 3.89 4.71 11.64
C PHE A 170 5.22 4.02 11.35
N TYR A 171 5.69 3.15 12.24
CA TYR A 171 6.87 2.33 12.01
C TYR A 171 6.69 1.39 10.82
N HIS A 172 5.62 0.59 10.81
CA HIS A 172 5.34 -0.32 9.68
C HIS A 172 5.05 0.40 8.37
N ALA A 173 4.59 1.65 8.44
CA ALA A 173 4.38 2.50 7.29
C ALA A 173 5.63 3.29 6.86
N GLU A 174 6.80 3.09 7.47
CA GLU A 174 8.06 3.82 7.19
C GLU A 174 7.96 5.35 7.42
N ILE A 175 6.96 5.80 8.19
CA ILE A 175 6.82 7.21 8.55
C ILE A 175 7.92 7.59 9.54
N THR A 176 8.27 6.70 10.47
CA THR A 176 9.37 6.92 11.42
C THR A 176 10.71 7.12 10.71
N ASP A 177 10.98 6.35 9.66
CA ASP A 177 12.20 6.49 8.86
C ASP A 177 12.28 7.84 8.17
N GLN A 178 11.14 8.30 7.61
CA GLN A 178 11.04 9.61 7.00
C GLN A 178 11.28 10.73 8.02
N LEU A 179 10.76 10.60 9.25
CA LEU A 179 11.01 11.55 10.34
C LEU A 179 12.50 11.63 10.71
N ILE A 180 13.18 10.47 10.78
CA ILE A 180 14.62 10.42 11.03
C ILE A 180 15.37 11.13 9.89
N GLN A 181 15.02 10.89 8.63
CA GLN A 181 15.63 11.58 7.49
C GLN A 181 15.45 13.10 7.53
N LEU A 182 14.29 13.60 7.99
CA LEU A 182 14.05 15.04 8.15
C LEU A 182 15.00 15.67 9.18
N THR A 183 15.32 14.97 10.27
CA THR A 183 16.31 15.48 11.23
C THR A 183 17.69 15.66 10.61
N GLY A 184 18.09 14.76 9.68
CA GLY A 184 19.33 14.88 8.91
C GLY A 184 19.35 16.09 7.97
N LYS A 185 18.18 16.62 7.60
CA LYS A 185 18.01 17.87 6.82
C LYS A 185 17.95 19.12 7.70
N GLY A 186 18.11 19.00 9.02
CA GLY A 186 18.03 20.12 9.97
C GLY A 186 16.61 20.52 10.38
N ILE A 187 15.59 19.75 10.00
CA ILE A 187 14.19 19.99 10.40
C ILE A 187 13.99 19.49 11.82
N ARG A 188 13.36 20.32 12.67
CA ARG A 188 13.10 19.94 14.07
C ARG A 188 11.95 18.93 14.13
N VAL A 189 12.18 17.76 14.71
CA VAL A 189 11.12 16.77 14.90
C VAL A 189 10.86 16.57 16.39
N LYS A 190 9.62 16.81 16.81
CA LYS A 190 9.15 16.66 18.20
C LYS A 190 8.06 15.60 18.26
N LEU A 191 8.29 14.56 19.05
CA LEU A 191 7.33 13.47 19.24
C LEU A 191 6.94 13.38 20.72
N ARG A 192 5.63 13.39 20.97
CA ARG A 192 5.03 13.06 22.27
C ARG A 192 4.20 11.80 22.13
N THR A 193 4.35 10.86 23.05
CA THR A 193 3.63 9.59 23.02
C THR A 193 3.61 8.97 24.41
N PRO A 194 2.55 8.26 24.83
CA PRO A 194 2.57 7.47 26.06
C PRO A 194 3.46 6.20 25.94
N CYS A 195 3.94 5.88 24.74
CA CYS A 195 4.73 4.68 24.48
C CYS A 195 6.09 4.74 25.18
N LYS A 196 6.31 3.78 26.10
CA LYS A 196 7.56 3.69 26.87
C LYS A 196 8.76 3.26 26.02
N ASN A 197 8.50 2.43 25.01
CA ASN A 197 9.52 1.88 24.11
C ASN A 197 9.62 2.68 22.80
N ALA A 198 9.13 3.92 22.79
CA ALA A 198 9.08 4.74 21.58
C ALA A 198 10.44 4.88 20.88
N SER A 199 11.55 4.84 21.61
CA SER A 199 12.90 4.90 21.04
C SER A 199 13.24 3.75 20.09
N GLU A 200 12.68 2.55 20.30
CA GLU A 200 12.91 1.38 19.46
C GLU A 200 12.38 1.59 18.04
N TYR A 201 11.32 2.38 17.88
CA TYR A 201 10.71 2.70 16.58
C TYR A 201 11.37 3.89 15.86
N LEU A 202 12.33 4.57 16.49
CA LEU A 202 12.91 5.83 16.00
C LEU A 202 14.39 5.69 15.64
N GLY A 203 14.84 4.47 15.33
CA GLY A 203 16.20 4.20 14.87
C GLY A 203 17.27 4.45 15.94
N ALA A 204 16.94 4.28 17.22
CA ALA A 204 17.96 4.22 18.26
C ALA A 204 18.79 2.95 18.05
N GLU A 205 20.05 3.09 17.59
CA GLU A 205 20.99 1.97 17.61
C GLU A 205 21.25 1.51 19.05
N GLU A 206 21.36 0.20 19.24
CA GLU A 206 21.80 -0.40 20.50
C GLU A 206 23.11 0.27 20.95
N GLY A 207 23.03 1.09 22.01
CA GLY A 207 24.19 1.74 22.62
C GLY A 207 24.30 3.25 22.40
N SER A 208 23.50 3.88 21.54
CA SER A 208 23.54 5.34 21.34
C SER A 208 22.33 6.03 22.00
N LYS A 209 22.56 6.74 23.12
CA LYS A 209 21.52 7.42 23.93
C LYS A 209 20.87 8.66 23.28
N LYS A 210 21.08 8.92 21.98
CA LYS A 210 20.58 10.13 21.32
C LYS A 210 19.77 9.79 20.08
N THR A 211 18.45 9.74 20.23
CA THR A 211 17.54 9.86 19.08
C THR A 211 17.65 11.27 18.52
N PRO A 212 17.76 11.45 17.19
CA PRO A 212 17.79 12.80 16.61
C PRO A 212 16.42 13.50 16.73
N ILE A 213 15.37 12.74 17.06
CA ILE A 213 14.02 13.22 17.34
C ILE A 213 13.91 13.60 18.83
N SER A 214 13.33 14.78 19.10
CA SER A 214 12.98 15.22 20.45
C SER A 214 11.77 14.44 20.96
N LEU A 215 12.03 13.29 21.61
CA LEU A 215 11.02 12.41 22.20
C LEU A 215 10.69 12.80 23.65
N LYS A 216 9.40 12.89 23.98
CA LYS A 216 8.92 13.00 25.36
C LYS A 216 7.77 12.02 25.62
N THR A 217 7.90 11.22 26.67
CA THR A 217 6.83 10.30 27.08
C THR A 217 5.77 11.04 27.88
N THR A 218 4.50 10.91 27.50
CA THR A 218 3.38 11.54 28.20
C THR A 218 2.74 10.58 29.21
N SER A 219 2.63 10.96 30.47
CA SER A 219 2.00 10.14 31.52
C SER A 219 0.47 10.16 31.48
N LYS A 220 -0.13 11.17 30.84
CA LYS A 220 -1.58 11.31 30.66
C LYS A 220 -2.00 10.73 29.31
N VAL A 221 -3.03 9.89 29.31
CA VAL A 221 -3.68 9.41 28.08
C VAL A 221 -4.49 10.57 27.51
N ILE A 222 -4.11 11.00 26.30
CA ILE A 222 -4.80 12.06 25.57
C ILE A 222 -5.48 11.40 24.39
N PRO A 223 -6.81 11.49 24.26
CA PRO A 223 -7.57 10.82 23.20
C PRO A 223 -7.46 11.58 21.86
N VAL A 224 -6.28 12.10 21.55
CA VAL A 224 -6.02 12.88 20.34
C VAL A 224 -4.70 12.43 19.75
N ASN A 225 -4.74 12.10 18.46
CA ASN A 225 -3.57 11.75 17.67
C ASN A 225 -3.46 12.76 16.53
N PHE A 226 -2.30 13.38 16.35
CA PHE A 226 -2.10 14.32 15.26
C PHE A 226 -0.65 14.46 14.80
N VAL A 227 -0.52 14.92 13.55
CA VAL A 227 0.72 15.37 12.94
C VAL A 227 0.54 16.82 12.49
N LEU A 228 1.44 17.68 12.94
CA LEU A 228 1.58 19.07 12.55
C LEU A 228 2.88 19.25 11.76
N VAL A 229 2.80 19.92 10.61
CA VAL A 229 3.98 20.29 9.80
C VAL A 229 4.02 21.80 9.64
N ASP A 230 5.16 22.39 9.99
CA ASP A 230 5.51 23.82 9.89
C ASP A 230 4.49 24.79 10.51
N ASN A 231 3.60 24.29 11.37
CA ASN A 231 2.41 25.00 11.86
C ASN A 231 1.51 25.56 10.75
N THR A 232 1.54 24.95 9.56
CA THR A 232 0.70 25.31 8.41
C THR A 232 -0.25 24.20 8.00
N GLU A 233 0.02 22.96 8.41
CA GLU A 233 -0.79 21.79 8.09
C GLU A 233 -0.99 20.89 9.31
N LEU A 234 -2.22 20.41 9.49
CA LEU A 234 -2.62 19.49 10.55
C LEU A 234 -3.31 18.28 9.95
N THR A 235 -2.93 17.08 10.40
CA THR A 235 -3.71 15.85 10.21
C THR A 235 -4.03 15.24 11.57
N LEU A 236 -5.31 15.09 11.89
CA LEU A 236 -5.80 14.32 13.02
C LEU A 236 -6.04 12.87 12.61
N LEU A 237 -5.71 11.94 13.49
CA LEU A 237 -6.04 10.52 13.34
C LEU A 237 -7.19 10.20 14.31
N LEU A 238 -8.36 9.95 13.73
CA LEU A 238 -9.61 9.69 14.41
C LEU A 238 -9.92 8.20 14.31
N GLU A 239 -10.17 7.56 15.45
CA GLU A 239 -10.63 6.18 15.49
C GLU A 239 -12.17 6.17 15.47
N SER A 240 -12.77 5.60 14.42
CA SER A 240 -14.22 5.39 14.40
C SER A 240 -14.58 4.10 15.11
N ASN A 241 -15.37 4.20 16.18
CA ASN A 241 -15.96 3.05 16.88
C ASN A 241 -17.23 2.58 16.16
N SER A 242 -17.10 2.12 14.92
CA SER A 242 -18.20 1.50 14.17
C SER A 242 -18.23 -0.02 14.43
N PHE A 243 -19.42 -0.58 14.66
CA PHE A 243 -19.69 -1.95 15.12
C PHE A 243 -19.13 -3.14 14.29
N LYS A 244 -18.39 -2.92 13.19
CA LYS A 244 -17.92 -4.02 12.31
C LYS A 244 -16.42 -4.04 12.00
N LYS A 245 -15.69 -2.94 12.21
CA LYS A 245 -14.22 -2.85 12.13
C LYS A 245 -13.83 -1.44 12.59
N SER A 246 -12.75 -1.31 13.37
CA SER A 246 -12.14 -0.01 13.63
C SER A 246 -11.60 0.52 12.31
N GLU A 247 -12.30 1.46 11.69
CA GLU A 247 -11.83 2.18 10.51
C GLU A 247 -11.16 3.48 10.97
N LEU A 248 -9.87 3.61 10.62
CA LEU A 248 -9.12 4.83 10.88
C LEU A 248 -9.56 5.91 9.87
N CYS A 249 -9.90 7.07 10.40
CA CYS A 249 -10.30 8.25 9.64
C CYS A 249 -9.33 9.39 9.92
N GLY A 250 -8.86 10.07 8.89
CA GLY A 250 -8.01 11.25 9.00
C GLY A 250 -8.81 12.51 8.80
N PHE A 251 -8.54 13.55 9.59
CA PHE A 251 -9.03 14.91 9.31
C PHE A 251 -7.85 15.81 9.02
N TYR A 252 -7.78 16.35 7.80
CA TYR A 252 -6.75 17.31 7.42
C TYR A 252 -7.30 18.74 7.37
N THR A 253 -6.48 19.69 7.81
CA THR A 253 -6.74 21.12 7.59
C THR A 253 -5.46 21.96 7.52
N ASN A 254 -5.54 23.08 6.81
CA ASN A 254 -4.56 24.18 6.83
C ASN A 254 -5.13 25.46 7.50
N ASN A 255 -6.24 25.36 8.23
CA ASN A 255 -6.78 26.46 9.01
C ASN A 255 -5.84 26.75 10.21
N LEU A 256 -5.24 27.95 10.21
CA LEU A 256 -4.24 28.35 11.21
C LEU A 256 -4.82 28.44 12.63
N SER A 257 -6.09 28.80 12.78
CA SER A 257 -6.76 28.86 14.09
C SER A 257 -6.87 27.47 14.71
N MET A 258 -7.30 26.46 13.95
CA MET A 258 -7.34 25.07 14.43
C MET A 258 -5.93 24.57 14.74
N ILE A 259 -4.97 24.81 13.84
CA ILE A 259 -3.57 24.44 14.07
C ILE A 259 -3.04 25.04 15.37
N SER A 260 -3.35 26.30 15.66
CA SER A 260 -2.91 26.97 16.89
C SER A 260 -3.43 26.29 18.16
N VAL A 261 -4.65 25.74 18.14
CA VAL A 261 -5.22 24.98 19.26
C VAL A 261 -4.45 23.68 19.49
N PHE A 262 -4.20 22.90 18.43
CA PHE A 262 -3.44 21.64 18.56
C PHE A 262 -1.97 21.90 18.91
N ARG A 263 -1.41 23.02 18.45
CA ARG A 263 -0.08 23.46 18.86
C ARG A 263 -0.04 23.80 20.35
N PHE A 264 -1.01 24.56 20.83
CA PHE A 264 -1.13 24.89 22.24
C PHE A 264 -1.31 23.64 23.11
N ILE A 265 -2.15 22.69 22.68
CA ILE A 265 -2.30 21.39 23.32
C ILE A 265 -0.95 20.70 23.35
N PHE A 266 -0.23 20.59 22.23
CA PHE A 266 1.09 19.98 22.19
C PHE A 266 2.00 20.61 23.24
N ASP A 267 2.16 21.93 23.22
CA ASP A 267 3.11 22.64 24.07
C ASP A 267 2.77 22.52 25.57
N SER A 268 1.49 22.49 25.92
CA SER A 268 0.98 22.38 27.30
C SER A 268 1.18 21.00 27.94
N LEU A 269 1.54 19.97 27.17
CA LEU A 269 1.76 18.61 27.67
C LEU A 269 3.15 18.46 28.29
N ILE A 270 3.43 19.21 29.36
CA ILE A 270 4.65 19.10 30.16
C ILE A 270 4.35 18.31 31.42
#